data_AF-A0A2W6YZ88-F1
#
_entry.id   AF-A0A2W6YZ88-F1
#
_cell.length_a   1.000
_cell.length_b   1.000
_cell.length_c   1.000
_cell.angle_alpha   90.00
_cell.angle_beta   90.00
_cell.angle_gamma   90.00
#
_symmetry.space_group_name_H-M   'P 1'
#
loop_
_entity.id
_entity.type
_entity.pdbx_description
1 polymer ?
#
loop_
_entity_poly.entity_id
_entity_poly.type
_entity_poly.pdbx_seq_one_letter_code
_entity_poly.pdbx_strand_id
1 'polypeptide(L)'
;MSVISASGLSAQSQKLFDLISDNNLLEKATMMMREKYNLTADQYEKVLAINATFAEKAKLIVLSDNSKLSKIIAIKPLAKQREEALKKIFTEKQWKIYTEFKKERESLRKAWMEK
;
A
#
# COMPACT_ATOMS: atom_id res chain seq x y z
N MET A 1 -26.82 12.41 -8.40
CA MET A 1 -25.57 11.72 -8.00
C MET A 1 -24.81 12.67 -7.10
N SER A 2 -24.79 12.44 -5.79
CA SER A 2 -24.09 13.33 -4.87
C SER A 2 -22.59 13.18 -5.07
N VAL A 3 -21.97 14.23 -5.60
CA VAL A 3 -20.53 14.44 -5.46
C VAL A 3 -20.23 14.45 -3.96
N ILE A 4 -19.39 13.52 -3.51
CA ILE A 4 -18.81 13.59 -2.17
C ILE A 4 -17.94 14.85 -2.20
N SER A 5 -18.47 15.98 -1.76
CA SER A 5 -17.71 17.20 -1.66
C SER A 5 -16.63 17.00 -0.60
N ALA A 6 -15.38 17.35 -0.95
CA ALA A 6 -14.20 17.26 -0.09
C ALA A 6 -14.26 18.15 1.17
N SER A 7 -15.42 18.70 1.52
CA SER A 7 -15.66 19.65 2.60
C SER A 7 -15.70 19.04 4.01
N GLY A 8 -15.60 17.72 4.16
CA GLY A 8 -15.62 17.02 5.46
C GLY A 8 -14.34 16.26 5.84
N LEU A 9 -13.33 16.21 4.97
CA LEU A 9 -12.10 15.46 5.21
C LEU A 9 -11.08 16.29 5.99
N SER A 10 -10.45 15.67 7.00
CA SER A 10 -9.30 16.30 7.64
C SER A 10 -8.17 16.51 6.64
N ALA A 11 -7.39 17.58 6.77
CA ALA A 11 -6.24 17.85 5.90
C ALA A 11 -5.26 16.66 5.84
N GLN A 12 -5.16 15.88 6.94
CA GLN A 12 -4.38 14.65 6.98
C GLN A 12 -4.97 13.54 6.08
N SER A 13 -6.30 13.37 6.06
CA SER A 13 -6.97 12.40 5.19
C SER A 13 -6.88 12.82 3.73
N GLN A 14 -7.01 14.12 3.43
CA GLN A 14 -6.82 14.65 2.07
C GLN A 14 -5.39 14.39 1.56
N LYS A 15 -4.38 14.74 2.36
CA LYS A 15 -2.97 14.48 1.99
C LYS A 15 -2.71 13.00 1.75
N LEU A 16 -3.30 12.12 2.57
CA LEU A 16 -3.18 10.68 2.38
C LEU A 16 -3.89 10.22 1.10
N PHE A 17 -5.07 10.77 0.80
CA PHE A 17 -5.80 10.48 -0.43
C PHE A 17 -5.01 10.90 -1.67
N ASP A 18 -4.42 12.10 -1.66
CA ASP A 18 -3.59 12.59 -2.76
C ASP A 18 -2.38 11.68 -2.98
N LEU A 19 -1.71 11.29 -1.88
CA LEU A 19 -0.55 10.39 -1.92
C LEU A 19 -0.88 9.02 -2.55
N ILE A 20 -2.01 8.42 -2.19
CA ILE A 20 -2.41 7.11 -2.73
C ILE A 20 -3.06 7.19 -4.10
N SER A 21 -3.46 8.39 -4.54
CA SER A 21 -4.04 8.64 -5.85
C SER A 21 -3.02 9.06 -6.90
N ASP A 22 -1.82 9.44 -6.47
CA ASP A 22 -0.74 9.82 -7.37
C ASP A 22 -0.13 8.58 -8.05
N ASN A 23 -0.43 8.43 -9.35
CA ASN A 23 0.12 7.38 -10.20
C ASN A 23 1.65 7.46 -10.30
N ASN A 24 2.24 8.65 -10.25
CA ASN A 24 3.70 8.78 -10.28
C ASN A 24 4.33 8.20 -9.00
N LEU A 25 3.68 8.37 -7.84
CA LEU A 25 4.14 7.75 -6.60
C LEU A 25 3.94 6.24 -6.61
N LEU A 26 2.85 5.75 -7.21
CA LEU A 26 2.61 4.32 -7.41
C LEU A 26 3.70 3.67 -8.28
N GLU A 27 4.05 4.31 -9.40
CA GLU A 27 5.11 3.87 -10.30
C GLU A 27 6.48 3.91 -9.63
N LYS A 28 6.80 4.99 -8.90
CA LYS A 28 8.04 5.10 -8.11
C LYS A 28 8.11 4.02 -7.04
N ALA A 29 7.02 3.74 -6.32
CA ALA A 29 6.97 2.66 -5.34
C ALA A 29 7.22 1.30 -5.98
N THR A 30 6.65 1.06 -7.16
CA THR A 30 6.85 -0.17 -7.94
C THR A 30 8.29 -0.26 -8.47
N MET A 31 8.89 0.87 -8.88
CA MET A 31 10.28 0.96 -9.31
C MET A 31 11.23 0.60 -8.17
N MET A 32 11.00 1.13 -6.96
CA MET A 32 11.77 0.72 -5.78
C MET A 32 11.62 -0.77 -5.48
N MET A 33 10.44 -1.36 -5.67
CA MET A 33 10.26 -2.82 -5.56
C MET A 33 11.05 -3.58 -6.64
N ARG A 34 11.11 -3.05 -7.86
CA ARG A 34 11.91 -3.62 -8.95
C ARG A 34 13.37 -3.69 -8.59
N GLU A 35 13.94 -2.61 -8.10
CA GLU A 35 15.35 -2.55 -7.69
C GLU A 35 15.61 -3.47 -6.50
N LYS A 36 14.76 -3.43 -5.46
CA LYS A 36 14.95 -4.20 -4.23
C LYS A 36 14.85 -5.72 -4.45
N TYR A 37 13.92 -6.15 -5.30
CA TYR A 37 13.61 -7.57 -5.52
C TYR A 37 14.10 -8.09 -6.86
N ASN A 38 14.78 -7.25 -7.66
CA ASN A 38 15.22 -7.56 -9.01
C ASN A 38 14.07 -8.14 -9.86
N LEU A 39 12.96 -7.40 -9.95
CA LEU A 39 11.79 -7.84 -10.71
C LEU A 39 12.09 -7.83 -12.21
N THR A 40 11.64 -8.86 -12.93
CA THR A 40 11.62 -8.85 -14.39
C THR A 40 10.63 -7.80 -14.92
N ALA A 41 10.66 -7.51 -16.22
CA ALA A 41 9.68 -6.62 -16.86
C ALA A 41 8.23 -7.12 -16.63
N ASP A 42 7.98 -8.40 -16.91
CA ASP A 42 6.67 -9.03 -16.69
C ASP A 42 6.22 -8.98 -15.22
N GLN A 43 7.14 -9.21 -14.28
CA GLN A 43 6.83 -9.11 -12.86
C GLN A 43 6.53 -7.67 -12.46
N TYR A 44 7.27 -6.69 -13.00
CA TYR A 44 7.05 -5.27 -12.73
C TYR A 44 5.63 -4.84 -13.12
N GLU A 45 5.16 -5.19 -14.32
CA GLU A 45 3.81 -4.86 -14.78
C GLU A 45 2.73 -5.48 -13.87
N LYS A 46 2.92 -6.74 -13.47
CA LYS A 46 2.01 -7.43 -12.54
C LYS A 46 2.01 -6.79 -11.15
N VAL A 47 3.18 -6.42 -10.63
CA VAL A 47 3.30 -5.71 -9.34
C VAL A 47 2.61 -4.36 -9.42
N LEU A 48 2.79 -3.61 -10.52
CA LEU A 48 2.15 -2.31 -10.72
C LEU A 48 0.63 -2.44 -10.68
N ALA A 49 0.07 -3.42 -11.41
CA ALA A 49 -1.37 -3.67 -11.41
C ALA A 49 -1.91 -4.09 -10.02
N ILE A 50 -1.17 -4.93 -9.29
CA ILE A 50 -1.49 -5.31 -7.91
C ILE A 50 -1.49 -4.08 -6.99
N ASN A 51 -0.49 -3.22 -7.11
CA ASN A 51 -0.37 -2.00 -6.32
C ASN A 51 -1.49 -1.01 -6.67
N ALA A 52 -1.84 -0.85 -7.95
CA ALA A 52 -2.94 -0.01 -8.40
C ALA A 52 -4.28 -0.47 -7.81
N THR A 53 -4.54 -1.79 -7.86
CA THR A 53 -5.76 -2.37 -7.27
C THR A 53 -5.85 -2.12 -5.77
N PHE A 54 -4.73 -2.22 -5.05
CA PHE A 54 -4.68 -1.88 -3.63
C PHE A 54 -4.98 -0.39 -3.41
N ALA A 55 -4.35 0.50 -4.18
CA ALA A 55 -4.54 1.94 -4.08
C ALA A 55 -6.00 2.34 -4.30
N GLU A 56 -6.64 1.84 -5.35
CA GLU A 56 -8.07 2.10 -5.64
C GLU A 56 -8.98 1.70 -4.48
N LYS A 57 -8.77 0.52 -3.89
CA LYS A 57 -9.56 0.09 -2.73
C LYS A 57 -9.25 0.91 -1.47
N ALA A 58 -7.99 1.28 -1.28
CA ALA A 58 -7.57 2.08 -0.13
C ALA A 58 -8.12 3.51 -0.18
N LYS A 59 -8.32 4.09 -1.38
CA LYS A 59 -8.93 5.43 -1.58
C LYS A 59 -10.24 5.56 -0.83
N LEU A 60 -11.13 4.59 -1.00
CA LEU A 60 -12.44 4.59 -0.36
C LEU A 60 -12.35 4.59 1.16
N ILE A 61 -11.38 3.86 1.73
CA ILE A 61 -11.17 3.82 3.19
C ILE A 61 -10.62 5.15 3.70
N VAL A 62 -9.67 5.75 2.97
CA VAL A 62 -9.07 7.02 3.36
C VAL A 62 -10.07 8.17 3.30
N LEU A 63 -10.98 8.14 2.32
CA LEU A 63 -12.07 9.10 2.17
C LEU A 63 -13.20 8.94 3.20
N SER A 64 -13.28 7.80 3.90
CA SER A 64 -14.29 7.61 4.93
C SER A 64 -14.09 8.58 6.12
N ASP A 65 -15.16 8.85 6.84
CA ASP A 65 -15.20 9.65 8.08
C ASP A 65 -14.72 8.89 9.33
N ASN A 66 -14.31 7.63 9.15
CA ASN A 66 -13.84 6.77 10.22
C ASN A 66 -12.63 7.34 10.99
N SER A 67 -12.50 6.92 12.25
CA SER A 67 -11.30 7.20 13.04
C SER A 67 -10.03 6.67 12.36
N LYS A 68 -8.88 7.29 12.66
CA LYS A 68 -7.57 6.84 12.15
C LYS A 68 -7.30 5.36 12.46
N LEU A 69 -7.64 4.90 13.65
CA LEU A 69 -7.47 3.50 14.05
C LEU A 69 -8.39 2.58 13.24
N SER A 70 -9.65 2.96 13.06
CA SER A 70 -10.61 2.22 12.23
C SER A 70 -10.15 2.11 10.78
N LYS A 71 -9.59 3.18 10.19
CA LYS A 71 -9.00 3.15 8.84
C LYS A 71 -7.82 2.18 8.75
N ILE A 72 -6.92 2.19 9.75
CA ILE A 72 -5.80 1.23 9.82
C ILE A 72 -6.32 -0.21 9.86
N ILE A 73 -7.33 -0.49 10.69
CA ILE A 73 -7.95 -1.82 10.78
C ILE A 73 -8.56 -2.22 9.44
N ALA A 74 -9.27 -1.32 8.77
CA ALA A 74 -9.89 -1.57 7.47
C ALA A 74 -8.88 -1.78 6.33
N ILE A 75 -7.70 -1.14 6.38
CA ILE A 75 -6.64 -1.34 5.38
C ILE A 75 -5.92 -2.68 5.52
N LYS A 76 -5.81 -3.23 6.74
CA LYS A 76 -5.12 -4.51 7.01
C LYS A 76 -5.53 -5.66 6.06
N PRO A 77 -6.83 -5.97 5.85
CA PRO A 77 -7.22 -7.03 4.91
C PRO A 77 -6.80 -6.73 3.47
N LEU A 78 -6.86 -5.46 3.02
CA LEU A 78 -6.37 -5.09 1.68
C LEU A 78 -4.87 -5.29 1.54
N ALA A 79 -4.10 -4.98 2.58
CA ALA A 79 -2.66 -5.21 2.60
C ALA A 79 -2.33 -6.71 2.55
N LYS A 80 -3.12 -7.55 3.23
CA LYS A 80 -2.98 -9.01 3.17
C LYS A 80 -3.31 -9.57 1.77
N GLN A 81 -4.40 -9.09 1.15
CA GLN A 81 -4.74 -9.47 -0.22
C GLN A 81 -3.64 -9.10 -1.22
N ARG A 82 -3.09 -7.89 -1.10
CA ARG A 82 -1.94 -7.44 -1.90
C ARG A 82 -0.75 -8.38 -1.72
N GLU A 83 -0.42 -8.72 -0.48
CA GLU A 83 0.68 -9.62 -0.16
C GLU A 83 0.49 -11.03 -0.75
N GLU A 84 -0.72 -11.60 -0.64
CA GLU A 84 -1.05 -12.89 -1.24
C GLU A 84 -0.93 -12.86 -2.77
N ALA A 85 -1.31 -11.75 -3.41
CA ALA A 85 -1.11 -11.56 -4.85
C ALA A 85 0.37 -11.45 -5.22
N LEU A 86 1.17 -10.70 -4.46
CA LEU A 86 2.62 -10.59 -4.65
C LEU A 86 3.32 -11.96 -4.51
N LYS A 87 2.91 -12.78 -3.55
CA LYS A 87 3.47 -14.12 -3.34
C LYS A 87 3.34 -15.01 -4.58
N LYS A 88 2.25 -14.88 -5.34
CA LYS A 88 1.99 -15.69 -6.55
C LYS A 88 2.88 -15.33 -7.74
N ILE A 89 3.44 -14.11 -7.75
CA ILE A 89 4.26 -13.62 -8.87
C ILE A 89 5.76 -13.62 -8.54
N PHE A 90 6.12 -13.64 -7.26
CA PHE A 90 7.51 -13.67 -6.82
C PHE A 90 8.08 -15.09 -6.87
N THR A 91 9.36 -15.18 -7.20
CA THR A 91 10.13 -16.40 -6.94
C THR A 91 10.34 -16.58 -5.44
N GLU A 92 10.75 -17.77 -5.00
CA GLU A 92 11.04 -18.03 -3.59
C GLU A 92 12.10 -17.07 -3.02
N LYS A 93 13.15 -16.78 -3.81
CA LYS A 93 14.20 -15.83 -3.43
C LYS A 93 13.64 -14.42 -3.24
N GLN A 94 12.81 -13.94 -4.16
CA GLN A 94 12.18 -12.63 -4.07
C GLN A 94 11.21 -12.54 -2.88
N TRP A 95 10.44 -13.60 -2.65
CA TRP A 95 9.53 -13.72 -1.52
C TRP A 95 10.27 -13.68 -0.18
N LYS A 96 11.41 -14.35 -0.07
CA LYS A 96 12.26 -14.29 1.12
C LYS A 96 12.70 -12.85 1.41
N ILE A 97 13.25 -12.14 0.43
CA ILE A 97 13.68 -10.73 0.59
C ILE A 97 12.49 -9.84 0.99
N TYR A 98 11.33 -10.03 0.36
CA TYR A 98 10.11 -9.28 0.70
C TYR A 98 9.68 -9.49 2.16
N THR A 99 9.63 -10.74 2.62
CA THR A 99 9.19 -11.06 3.99
C THR A 99 10.18 -10.59 5.06
N GLU A 100 11.49 -10.67 4.79
CA GLU A 100 12.53 -10.14 5.68
C GLU A 100 12.39 -8.63 5.84
N PHE A 101 12.27 -7.89 4.74
CA PHE A 101 12.08 -6.44 4.78
C PHE A 101 10.75 -6.04 5.46
N LYS A 102 9.70 -6.85 5.29
CA LYS A 102 8.44 -6.64 6.00
C LYS A 102 8.61 -6.80 7.52
N LYS A 103 9.30 -7.85 7.97
CA LYS A 103 9.57 -8.09 9.40
C LYS A 103 10.37 -6.95 10.01
N GLU A 104 11.39 -6.45 9.31
CA GLU A 104 12.19 -5.30 9.73
C GLU A 104 11.32 -4.03 9.92
N ARG A 105 10.44 -3.72 8.96
CA ARG A 105 9.52 -2.58 9.11
C ARG A 105 8.55 -2.77 10.27
N GLU A 106 8.10 -4.01 10.50
CA GLU A 106 7.21 -4.30 11.61
C GLU A 106 7.92 -4.15 12.96
N SER A 107 9.17 -4.58 13.09
CA SER A 107 9.96 -4.41 14.32
C SER A 107 10.25 -2.93 14.59
N LEU A 108 10.65 -2.16 13.57
CA LEU A 108 10.84 -0.71 13.69
C LEU A 108 9.56 0.00 14.13
N ARG A 109 8.41 -0.38 13.56
CA ARG A 109 7.11 0.17 13.95
C ARG A 109 6.76 -0.17 15.39
N LYS A 110 7.02 -1.40 15.86
CA LYS A 110 6.78 -1.80 17.26
C LYS A 110 7.67 -1.00 18.21
N ALA A 111 8.96 -0.93 17.92
CA ALA A 111 9.93 -0.18 18.72
C ALA A 111 9.60 1.31 18.85
N TRP A 112 9.00 1.93 17.82
CA TRP A 112 8.55 3.33 17.88
C TRP A 112 7.27 3.51 18.72
N MET A 113 6.42 2.49 18.81
CA MET A 113 5.16 2.54 19.57
C MET A 113 5.35 2.23 21.07
N GLU A 114 6.48 1.62 21.45
CA GLU A 114 6.85 1.27 22.82
C GLU A 114 7.69 2.36 23.51
N LYS A 115 8.03 3.43 22.78
CA LYS A 115 8.72 4.64 23.29
C LYS A 115 7.73 5.78 23.44
#